data_AF-A0A140DW11-F1
#
_entry.id   AF-A0A140DW11-F1
#
_cell.length_a   1.000
_cell.length_b   1.000
_cell.length_c   1.000
_cell.angle_alpha   90.00
_cell.angle_beta   90.00
_cell.angle_gamma   90.00
#
_symmetry.space_group_name_H-M   'P 1'
#
loop_
_entity.id
_entity.type
_entity.pdbx_description
1 polymer ?
#
loop_
_entity_poly.entity_id
_entity_poly.type
_entity_poly.pdbx_seq_one_letter_code
_entity_poly.pdbx_strand_id
1 'polypeptide(L)'
;MEFRIIGDRTSPVAILLHDAGLNHHQYAATAKMLARRYCVVLPDLTGHGDARGPFVSIEEEADALMQFIRREFKGKVELIGGSGLGGMVALETASRMPFSNLNLFLDGVSFQEPARPLIPSAFLKFRYRALYRNPRIREQVGQIPPFRELEPVFRAMSAWQPPEFCREKPARGSCMAASKARGCARQASCCSSTSAIPPWRFRRA
;
A
#
# COMPACT_ATOMS: atom_id res chain seq x y z
N MET A 1 -3.55 -14.46 4.16
CA MET A 1 -2.12 -14.32 4.50
C MET A 1 -1.66 -15.54 5.28
N GLU A 2 -0.41 -15.94 5.10
CA GLU A 2 0.28 -16.89 5.99
C GLU A 2 1.46 -16.17 6.65
N PHE A 3 1.69 -16.41 7.94
CA PHE A 3 2.64 -15.64 8.73
C PHE A 3 3.77 -16.52 9.26
N ARG A 4 5.01 -16.16 8.94
CA ARG A 4 6.20 -16.74 9.57
C ARG A 4 6.77 -15.79 10.60
N ILE A 5 7.21 -16.34 11.72
CA ILE A 5 7.82 -15.59 12.81
C ILE A 5 9.19 -16.19 13.10
N ILE A 6 10.21 -15.34 13.19
CA ILE A 6 11.56 -15.73 13.56
C ILE A 6 12.11 -14.78 14.63
N GLY A 7 13.01 -15.29 15.47
CA GLY A 7 13.56 -14.54 16.60
C GLY A 7 12.73 -14.69 17.88
N ASP A 8 13.10 -13.94 18.90
CA ASP A 8 12.44 -13.98 20.21
C ASP A 8 11.14 -13.17 20.20
N ARG A 9 10.02 -13.82 20.53
CA ARG A 9 8.68 -13.18 20.56
C ARG A 9 8.51 -12.12 21.64
N THR A 10 9.44 -12.03 22.60
CA THR A 10 9.44 -10.96 23.62
C THR A 10 10.15 -9.69 23.15
N SER A 11 10.93 -9.77 22.07
CA SER A 11 11.61 -8.63 21.46
C SER A 11 10.63 -7.71 20.71
N PRO A 12 11.02 -6.45 20.42
CA PRO A 12 10.22 -5.57 19.57
C PRO A 12 9.90 -6.21 18.22
N VAL A 13 8.71 -5.94 17.69
CA VAL A 13 8.20 -6.61 16.49
C VAL A 13 8.56 -5.82 15.24
N ALA A 14 9.11 -6.52 14.24
CA ALA A 14 9.38 -5.99 12.90
C ALA A 14 8.65 -6.84 11.86
N ILE A 15 7.95 -6.23 10.92
CA ILE A 15 7.18 -6.91 9.87
C ILE A 15 7.72 -6.50 8.51
N LEU A 16 8.10 -7.47 7.67
CA LEU A 16 8.62 -7.24 6.32
C LEU A 16 7.74 -7.93 5.27
N LEU A 17 7.16 -7.13 4.37
CA LEU A 17 6.18 -7.54 3.36
C LEU A 17 6.80 -7.56 1.95
N HIS A 18 6.77 -8.72 1.30
CA HIS A 18 7.36 -8.94 -0.02
C HIS A 18 6.62 -8.19 -1.14
N ASP A 19 7.27 -8.08 -2.30
CA ASP A 19 6.70 -7.47 -3.52
C ASP A 19 5.86 -8.48 -4.33
N ALA A 20 5.12 -7.99 -5.33
CA ALA A 20 4.28 -8.79 -6.21
C ALA A 20 5.09 -9.88 -6.94
N GLY A 21 4.59 -11.11 -6.91
CA GLY A 21 5.24 -12.27 -7.52
C GLY A 21 6.44 -12.82 -6.76
N LEU A 22 6.72 -12.29 -5.57
CA LEU A 22 7.68 -12.84 -4.61
C LEU A 22 6.94 -13.46 -3.42
N ASN A 23 7.67 -13.79 -2.36
CA ASN A 23 7.16 -14.31 -1.10
C ASN A 23 8.16 -13.96 0.02
N HIS A 24 7.91 -14.45 1.24
CA HIS A 24 8.74 -14.25 2.44
C HIS A 24 10.25 -14.48 2.23
N HIS A 25 10.67 -15.30 1.25
CA HIS A 25 12.09 -15.51 0.96
C HIS A 25 12.80 -14.22 0.53
N GLN A 26 12.08 -13.24 -0.04
CA GLN A 26 12.64 -11.93 -0.40
C GLN A 26 13.41 -11.29 0.77
N TYR A 27 12.89 -11.44 1.99
CA TYR A 27 13.48 -10.83 3.18
C TYR A 27 14.20 -11.83 4.09
N ALA A 28 14.39 -13.10 3.69
CA ALA A 28 14.95 -14.12 4.57
C ALA A 28 16.33 -13.74 5.16
N ALA A 29 17.22 -13.18 4.33
CA ALA A 29 18.54 -12.73 4.78
C ALA A 29 18.45 -11.54 5.74
N THR A 30 17.67 -10.52 5.38
CA THR A 30 17.41 -9.34 6.22
C THR A 30 16.80 -9.73 7.57
N ALA A 31 15.82 -10.64 7.54
CA ALA A 31 15.14 -11.14 8.71
C ALA A 31 16.09 -11.88 9.64
N LYS A 32 17.00 -12.72 9.10
CA LYS A 32 18.03 -13.39 9.91
C LYS A 32 18.96 -12.40 10.64
N MET A 33 19.28 -11.26 10.02
CA MET A 33 20.06 -10.21 10.67
C MET A 33 19.26 -9.48 11.75
N LEU A 34 18.01 -9.11 11.45
CA LEU A 34 17.13 -8.41 12.39
C LEU A 34 16.69 -9.27 13.57
N ALA A 35 16.58 -10.59 13.40
CA ALA A 35 16.18 -11.54 14.43
C ALA A 35 17.11 -11.57 15.66
N ARG A 36 18.28 -10.93 15.57
CA ARG A 36 19.18 -10.69 16.73
C ARG A 36 18.63 -9.67 17.73
N ARG A 37 17.68 -8.83 17.32
CA ARG A 37 17.12 -7.73 18.12
C ARG A 37 15.60 -7.62 18.05
N TYR A 38 14.98 -8.21 17.03
CA TYR A 38 13.56 -8.12 16.75
C TYR A 38 12.91 -9.50 16.69
N CYS A 39 11.63 -9.56 17.07
CA CYS A 39 10.70 -10.58 16.62
C CYS A 39 10.32 -10.25 15.17
N VAL A 40 10.86 -10.95 14.18
CA VAL A 40 10.62 -10.63 12.77
C VAL A 40 9.49 -11.47 12.22
N VAL A 41 8.48 -10.81 11.66
CA VAL A 41 7.35 -11.44 10.96
C VAL A 41 7.56 -11.28 9.46
N LEU A 42 7.43 -12.38 8.73
CA LEU A 42 7.48 -12.46 7.28
C LEU A 42 6.15 -13.02 6.76
N PRO A 43 5.16 -12.16 6.46
CA PRO A 43 3.91 -12.58 5.87
C PRO A 43 4.10 -12.95 4.40
N ASP A 44 3.44 -14.02 3.97
CA ASP A 44 3.07 -14.22 2.57
C ASP A 44 1.68 -13.62 2.35
N LEU A 45 1.60 -12.67 1.40
CA LEU A 45 0.34 -12.09 0.93
C LEU A 45 -0.51 -13.18 0.28
N THR A 46 -1.84 -13.06 0.32
CA THR A 46 -2.70 -14.04 -0.38
C THR A 46 -2.32 -14.17 -1.86
N GLY A 47 -2.44 -15.37 -2.40
CA GLY A 47 -1.98 -15.71 -3.75
C GLY A 47 -0.46 -15.81 -3.93
N HIS A 48 0.32 -15.69 -2.85
CA HIS A 48 1.79 -15.76 -2.89
C HIS A 48 2.33 -16.76 -1.87
N GLY A 49 3.50 -17.35 -2.18
CA GLY A 49 4.19 -18.27 -1.29
C GLY A 49 3.29 -19.41 -0.79
N ASP A 50 3.21 -19.60 0.52
CA ASP A 50 2.36 -20.64 1.12
C ASP A 50 0.93 -20.15 1.42
N ALA A 51 0.63 -18.87 1.18
CA ALA A 51 -0.68 -18.31 1.46
C ALA A 51 -1.73 -18.81 0.47
N ARG A 52 -2.77 -19.45 1.00
CA ARG A 52 -3.90 -19.94 0.22
C ARG A 52 -4.88 -18.82 -0.14
N GLY A 53 -5.63 -19.06 -1.20
CA GLY A 53 -6.67 -18.14 -1.68
C GLY A 53 -6.13 -17.06 -2.63
N PRO A 54 -7.01 -16.37 -3.37
CA PRO A 54 -6.61 -15.33 -4.30
C PRO A 54 -6.30 -14.02 -3.59
N PHE A 55 -5.39 -13.23 -4.17
CA PHE A 55 -5.26 -11.81 -3.85
C PHE A 55 -6.48 -11.04 -4.33
N VAL A 56 -7.09 -10.27 -3.44
CA VAL A 56 -8.30 -9.46 -3.74
C VAL A 56 -7.98 -7.97 -3.79
N SER A 57 -7.48 -7.40 -2.69
CA SER A 57 -7.19 -5.96 -2.58
C SER A 57 -6.10 -5.68 -1.54
N ILE A 58 -5.49 -4.49 -1.61
CA ILE A 58 -4.48 -4.04 -0.64
C ILE A 58 -5.15 -3.81 0.73
N GLU A 59 -6.37 -3.32 0.73
CA GLU A 59 -7.19 -3.06 1.91
C GLU A 59 -7.50 -4.34 2.68
N GLU A 60 -7.83 -5.43 1.98
CA GLU A 60 -8.06 -6.74 2.61
C GLU A 60 -6.79 -7.35 3.20
N GLU A 61 -5.65 -7.21 2.52
CA GLU A 61 -4.37 -7.65 3.08
C GLU A 61 -3.99 -6.84 4.33
N ALA A 62 -4.24 -5.53 4.31
CA ALA A 62 -4.04 -4.68 5.48
C ALA A 62 -4.99 -5.06 6.63
N ASP A 63 -6.24 -5.40 6.34
CA ASP A 63 -7.18 -5.89 7.35
C ASP A 63 -6.70 -7.19 8.00
N ALA A 64 -6.26 -8.16 7.20
CA ALA A 64 -5.71 -9.41 7.69
C ALA A 64 -4.45 -9.17 8.55
N LEU A 65 -3.57 -8.25 8.12
CA LEU A 65 -2.37 -7.90 8.86
C LEU A 65 -2.69 -7.19 10.18
N MET A 66 -3.61 -6.22 10.19
CA MET A 66 -4.06 -5.54 11.40
C MET A 66 -4.67 -6.52 12.40
N GLN A 67 -5.50 -7.47 11.95
CA GLN A 67 -6.08 -8.51 12.80
C GLN A 67 -5.00 -9.38 13.42
N PHE A 68 -4.01 -9.80 12.62
CA PHE A 68 -2.86 -10.55 13.10
C PHE A 68 -2.06 -9.76 14.16
N ILE A 69 -1.74 -8.49 13.90
CA ILE A 69 -0.98 -7.64 14.84
C ILE A 69 -1.73 -7.47 16.16
N ARG A 70 -3.05 -7.24 16.12
CA ARG A 70 -3.87 -7.11 17.34
C ARG A 70 -3.86 -8.39 18.15
N ARG A 71 -4.03 -9.54 17.48
CA ARG A 71 -4.11 -10.85 18.13
C ARG A 71 -2.77 -11.31 18.70
N GLU A 72 -1.71 -11.27 17.90
CA GLU A 72 -0.42 -11.87 18.23
C GLU A 72 0.48 -10.95 19.07
N PHE A 73 0.36 -9.64 18.88
CA PHE A 73 1.28 -8.64 19.44
C PHE A 73 0.57 -7.52 20.19
N LYS A 74 -0.73 -7.70 20.50
CA LYS A 74 -1.54 -6.73 21.27
C LYS A 74 -1.50 -5.33 20.68
N GLY A 75 -1.41 -5.25 19.35
CA GLY A 75 -1.37 -3.97 18.64
C GLY A 75 0.01 -3.30 18.56
N LYS A 76 1.08 -3.92 19.07
CA LYS A 76 2.41 -3.32 19.17
C LYS A 76 3.34 -3.83 18.07
N VAL A 77 3.87 -2.90 17.28
CA VAL A 77 4.88 -3.14 16.24
C VAL A 77 5.81 -1.93 16.22
N GLU A 78 7.12 -2.15 16.14
CA GLU A 78 8.12 -1.07 16.08
C GLU A 78 8.53 -0.74 14.65
N LEU A 79 8.48 -1.72 13.75
CA LEU A 79 8.81 -1.56 12.33
C LEU A 79 7.81 -2.32 11.46
N ILE A 80 7.25 -1.63 10.46
CA ILE A 80 6.58 -2.28 9.34
C ILE A 80 7.21 -1.77 8.05
N GLY A 81 7.38 -2.64 7.07
CA GLY A 81 7.91 -2.20 5.79
C GLY A 81 7.84 -3.25 4.71
N GLY A 82 8.12 -2.84 3.49
CA GLY A 82 8.04 -3.72 2.33
C GLY A 82 8.43 -3.03 1.04
N SER A 83 8.49 -3.83 -0.02
CA SER A 83 8.80 -3.36 -1.37
C SER A 83 7.57 -3.46 -2.27
N GLY A 84 7.37 -2.47 -3.15
CA GLY A 84 6.28 -2.41 -4.12
C GLY A 84 4.91 -2.69 -3.49
N LEU A 85 4.31 -3.84 -3.82
CA LEU A 85 3.02 -4.28 -3.26
C LEU A 85 3.04 -4.35 -1.73
N GLY A 86 4.07 -4.98 -1.15
CA GLY A 86 4.20 -5.12 0.30
C GLY A 86 4.35 -3.78 0.99
N GLY A 87 5.00 -2.81 0.34
CA GLY A 87 5.08 -1.44 0.84
C GLY A 87 3.73 -0.71 0.81
N MET A 88 2.88 -0.97 -0.19
CA MET A 88 1.51 -0.43 -0.22
C MET A 88 0.66 -1.00 0.92
N VAL A 89 0.72 -2.32 1.17
CA VAL A 89 0.04 -2.97 2.31
C VAL A 89 0.56 -2.44 3.65
N ALA A 90 1.88 -2.22 3.77
CA ALA A 90 2.49 -1.64 4.97
C ALA A 90 1.93 -0.23 5.25
N LEU A 91 1.84 0.61 4.22
CA LEU A 91 1.33 1.97 4.33
C LEU A 91 -0.17 2.00 4.66
N GLU A 92 -0.98 1.17 3.98
CA GLU A 92 -2.41 1.03 4.26
C GLU A 92 -2.66 0.57 5.72
N THR A 93 -1.82 -0.33 6.23
CA THR A 93 -1.88 -0.77 7.63
C THR A 93 -1.50 0.39 8.59
N ALA A 94 -0.43 1.12 8.26
CA ALA A 94 0.08 2.22 9.07
C ALA A 94 -0.89 3.41 9.16
N SER A 95 -1.66 3.69 8.09
CA SER A 95 -2.63 4.79 8.05
C SER A 95 -3.91 4.50 8.82
N ARG A 96 -4.26 3.22 9.03
CA ARG A 96 -5.52 2.77 9.64
C ARG A 96 -5.40 2.28 11.08
N MET A 97 -4.20 1.94 11.52
CA MET A 97 -3.95 1.43 12.86
C MET A 97 -3.25 2.48 13.74
N PRO A 98 -3.77 2.78 14.96
CA PRO A 98 -3.22 3.83 15.81
C PRO A 98 -1.98 3.32 16.57
N PHE A 99 -0.85 3.20 15.87
CA PHE A 99 0.41 2.82 16.48
C PHE A 99 0.93 3.92 17.42
N SER A 100 1.37 3.54 18.62
CA SER A 100 1.96 4.50 19.57
C SER A 100 3.35 4.97 19.16
N ASN A 101 4.14 4.08 18.55
CA ASN A 101 5.45 4.33 17.96
C ASN A 101 5.61 3.35 16.80
N LEU A 102 5.94 3.84 15.60
CA LEU A 102 6.15 3.01 14.42
C LEU A 102 7.21 3.63 13.51
N ASN A 103 8.18 2.81 13.10
CA ASN A 103 9.06 3.09 11.99
C ASN A 103 8.49 2.46 10.72
N LEU A 104 8.52 3.21 9.61
CA LEU A 104 8.01 2.75 8.32
C LEU A 104 9.16 2.68 7.31
N PHE A 105 9.33 1.52 6.66
CA PHE A 105 10.31 1.31 5.59
C PHE A 105 9.59 0.99 4.28
N LEU A 106 9.72 1.87 3.27
CA LEU A 106 9.09 1.70 1.97
C LEU A 106 10.15 1.69 0.87
N ASP A 107 10.12 0.65 0.04
CA ASP A 107 11.03 0.50 -1.11
C ASP A 107 10.22 0.34 -2.40
N GLY A 108 10.56 1.07 -3.46
CA GLY A 108 9.87 0.96 -4.75
C GLY A 108 8.35 1.20 -4.74
N VAL A 109 7.81 1.84 -3.71
CA VAL A 109 6.36 2.11 -3.59
C VAL A 109 5.98 3.28 -4.51
N SER A 110 5.03 3.02 -5.41
CA SER A 110 4.54 4.04 -6.34
C SER A 110 3.26 4.67 -5.81
N PHE A 111 3.22 6.00 -5.77
CA PHE A 111 2.04 6.79 -5.42
C PHE A 111 1.51 7.42 -6.70
N GLN A 112 0.51 6.83 -7.34
CA GLN A 112 -0.12 7.47 -8.50
C GLN A 112 -1.22 8.42 -8.03
N GLU A 113 -1.07 9.71 -8.33
CA GLU A 113 -2.20 10.63 -8.35
C GLU A 113 -3.23 10.19 -9.40
N PRO A 114 -4.54 10.46 -9.20
CA PRO A 114 -5.60 10.00 -10.08
C PRO A 114 -5.62 10.76 -11.41
N ALA A 115 -4.68 10.44 -12.29
CA ALA A 115 -4.69 10.85 -13.68
C ALA A 115 -4.45 9.62 -14.57
N ARG A 116 -5.52 8.83 -14.76
CA ARG A 116 -5.79 7.78 -15.78
C ARG A 116 -4.68 7.35 -16.78
N PRO A 117 -4.70 6.11 -17.29
CA PRO A 117 -5.32 4.87 -16.79
C PRO A 117 -4.27 3.77 -16.55
N LEU A 118 -4.75 2.66 -15.96
CA LEU A 118 -4.08 1.36 -15.87
C LEU A 118 -3.02 1.19 -16.95
N ILE A 119 -1.78 0.84 -16.58
CA ILE A 119 -0.87 0.20 -17.51
C ILE A 119 -1.68 -0.97 -18.13
N PRO A 120 -2.03 -0.94 -19.43
CA PRO A 120 -2.92 -1.94 -19.98
C PRO A 120 -2.30 -3.30 -19.71
N SER A 121 -3.07 -4.28 -19.21
CA SER A 121 -2.52 -5.61 -18.92
C SER A 121 -1.75 -6.20 -20.09
N ALA A 122 -2.14 -5.86 -21.32
CA ALA A 122 -1.41 -6.23 -22.53
C ALA A 122 0.02 -5.65 -22.58
N PHE A 123 0.22 -4.39 -22.21
CA PHE A 123 1.53 -3.75 -22.13
C PHE A 123 2.38 -4.37 -21.02
N LEU A 124 1.77 -4.60 -19.85
CA LEU A 124 2.46 -5.22 -18.73
C LEU A 124 2.85 -6.67 -19.07
N LYS A 125 1.95 -7.44 -19.71
CA LYS A 125 2.21 -8.78 -20.25
C LYS A 125 3.32 -8.79 -21.29
N PHE A 126 3.42 -7.77 -22.14
CA PHE A 126 4.49 -7.64 -23.13
C PHE A 126 5.85 -7.44 -22.45
N ARG A 127 5.95 -6.51 -21.49
CA ARG A 127 7.17 -6.30 -20.70
C ARG A 127 7.54 -7.53 -19.88
N TYR A 128 6.54 -8.16 -19.28
CA TYR A 128 6.70 -9.39 -18.51
C TYR A 128 7.24 -10.52 -19.40
N ARG A 129 6.69 -10.72 -20.61
CA ARG A 129 7.22 -11.66 -21.60
C ARG A 129 8.65 -11.34 -22.04
N ALA A 130 9.04 -10.07 -22.08
CA ALA A 130 10.39 -9.68 -22.46
C ALA A 130 11.45 -10.21 -21.48
N LEU A 131 11.13 -10.32 -20.18
CA LEU A 131 12.03 -10.91 -19.17
C LEU A 131 12.38 -12.38 -19.49
N TYR A 132 11.43 -13.12 -20.06
CA TYR A 132 11.61 -14.55 -20.41
C TYR A 132 12.21 -14.79 -21.80
N ARG A 133 12.40 -13.74 -22.62
CA ARG A 133 13.01 -13.88 -23.95
C ARG A 133 14.51 -14.14 -23.87
N ASN A 134 15.17 -13.67 -22.82
CA ASN A 134 16.60 -13.88 -22.63
C ASN A 134 16.84 -15.02 -21.62
N PRO A 135 17.45 -16.15 -22.03
CA PRO A 135 17.70 -17.29 -21.14
C PRO A 135 18.53 -16.93 -19.90
N ARG A 136 19.48 -16.00 -20.03
CA ARG A 136 20.31 -15.54 -18.90
C ARG A 136 19.52 -14.72 -17.90
N ILE A 137 18.59 -13.89 -18.38
CA ILE A 137 17.68 -13.16 -17.48
C ILE A 137 16.75 -14.16 -16.81
N ARG A 138 16.17 -15.10 -17.54
CA ARG A 138 15.28 -16.15 -17.00
C ARG A 138 15.90 -16.94 -15.85
N GLU A 139 17.19 -17.26 -15.94
CA GLU A 139 17.93 -17.93 -14.85
C GLU A 139 18.14 -17.03 -13.62
N GLN A 140 18.26 -15.72 -13.82
CA GLN A 140 18.48 -14.74 -12.75
C GLN A 140 17.19 -14.31 -12.03
N VAL A 141 16.05 -14.20 -12.73
CA VAL A 141 14.78 -13.76 -12.12
C VAL A 141 14.10 -14.83 -11.25
N GLY A 142 14.55 -16.09 -11.29
CA GLY A 142 13.94 -17.17 -10.52
C GLY A 142 12.53 -17.55 -11.01
N GLN A 143 11.77 -18.30 -10.20
CA GLN A 143 10.39 -18.70 -10.51
C GLN A 143 9.42 -17.54 -10.23
N ILE A 144 9.34 -16.55 -11.12
CA ILE A 144 8.27 -15.55 -11.03
C ILE A 144 6.96 -16.17 -11.57
N PRO A 145 5.82 -16.04 -10.87
CA PRO A 145 4.53 -16.61 -11.30
C PRO A 145 4.09 -16.11 -12.68
N PRO A 146 3.42 -16.93 -13.50
CA PRO A 146 2.99 -16.50 -14.83
C PRO A 146 2.08 -15.27 -14.76
N PHE A 147 2.19 -14.39 -15.77
CA PHE A 147 1.51 -13.08 -15.78
C PHE A 147 0.01 -13.12 -15.41
N ARG A 148 -0.72 -14.17 -15.80
CA ARG A 148 -2.16 -14.32 -15.48
C ARG A 148 -2.45 -14.33 -13.98
N GLU A 149 -1.50 -14.79 -13.16
CA GLU A 149 -1.62 -14.85 -11.69
C GLU A 149 -1.25 -13.50 -11.06
N LEU A 150 -0.38 -12.72 -11.72
CA LEU A 150 0.03 -11.39 -11.27
C LEU A 150 -0.85 -10.26 -11.81
N GLU A 151 -1.61 -10.49 -12.89
CA GLU A 151 -2.45 -9.45 -13.49
C GLU A 151 -3.44 -8.83 -12.50
N PRO A 152 -4.18 -9.60 -11.67
CA PRO A 152 -5.08 -9.02 -10.66
C PRO A 152 -4.32 -8.15 -9.66
N VAL A 153 -3.13 -8.59 -9.25
CA VAL A 153 -2.26 -7.87 -8.30
C VAL A 153 -1.82 -6.53 -8.90
N PHE A 154 -1.30 -6.53 -10.13
CA PHE A 154 -0.88 -5.31 -10.80
C PHE A 154 -2.03 -4.33 -11.05
N ARG A 155 -3.23 -4.85 -11.35
CA ARG A 155 -4.44 -4.02 -11.44
C ARG A 155 -4.77 -3.39 -10.09
N ALA A 156 -4.70 -4.14 -9.00
CA ALA A 156 -4.94 -3.61 -7.66
C ALA A 156 -3.91 -2.54 -7.28
N MET A 157 -2.62 -2.79 -7.51
CA MET A 157 -1.54 -1.81 -7.28
C MET A 157 -1.75 -0.51 -8.08
N SER A 158 -2.24 -0.62 -9.32
CA SER A 158 -2.52 0.55 -10.17
C SER A 158 -3.80 1.28 -9.79
N ALA A 159 -4.73 0.61 -9.11
CA ALA A 159 -6.02 1.16 -8.71
C ALA A 159 -6.01 1.73 -7.29
N TRP A 160 -5.12 1.25 -6.44
CA TRP A 160 -5.03 1.65 -5.04
C TRP A 160 -4.60 3.11 -4.91
N GLN A 161 -5.19 3.78 -3.91
CA GLN A 161 -4.89 5.15 -3.56
C GLN A 161 -4.67 5.24 -2.06
N PRO A 162 -3.71 6.06 -1.59
CA PRO A 162 -3.55 6.28 -0.16
C PRO A 162 -4.85 6.82 0.45
N PRO A 163 -5.24 6.40 1.65
CA PRO A 163 -6.50 6.81 2.28
C PRO A 163 -6.69 8.33 2.39
N GLU A 164 -5.59 9.08 2.49
CA GLU A 164 -5.60 10.54 2.54
C GLU A 164 -6.11 11.18 1.25
N PHE A 165 -5.82 10.57 0.08
CA PHE A 165 -6.27 11.06 -1.23
C PHE A 165 -7.73 10.70 -1.54
N CYS A 166 -8.29 9.67 -0.91
CA CYS A 166 -9.70 9.32 -1.05
C CYS A 166 -10.65 10.30 -0.35
N ARG A 167 -10.15 11.15 0.57
CA ARG A 167 -10.96 12.11 1.34
C ARG A 167 -11.33 13.40 0.59
N GLU A 168 -10.81 13.62 -0.61
CA GLU A 168 -11.16 14.78 -1.44
C GLU A 168 -11.84 14.35 -2.75
N LYS A 169 -13.11 13.94 -2.67
CA LYS A 169 -14.02 14.12 -3.81
C LYS A 169 -14.94 15.29 -3.49
N PRO A 170 -14.79 16.47 -4.13
CA PRO A 170 -15.85 17.47 -4.08
C PRO A 170 -17.09 16.83 -4.71
N ALA A 171 -18.21 16.91 -3.99
CA ALA A 171 -19.50 16.39 -4.44
C ALA A 171 -19.79 16.92 -5.87
N ARG A 172 -19.96 16.01 -6.83
CA ARG A 172 -20.42 16.38 -8.18
C ARG A 172 -21.95 16.45 -8.21
N GLY A 173 -22.47 17.61 -8.59
CA GLY A 173 -23.88 17.92 -8.91
C GLY A 173 -24.43 18.98 -7.96
N SER A 174 -24.85 20.18 -8.37
CA SER A 174 -25.66 20.64 -9.52
C SER A 174 -25.10 21.98 -10.06
N CYS A 175 -25.40 22.55 -11.24
CA CYS A 175 -26.55 22.46 -12.13
C CYS A 175 -26.15 22.94 -13.56
N MET A 176 -27.03 22.67 -14.52
CA MET A 176 -26.96 22.85 -15.97
C MET A 176 -26.63 24.25 -16.50
N ALA A 177 -26.18 24.28 -17.76
CA ALA A 177 -26.11 25.44 -18.63
C ALA A 177 -27.48 26.12 -18.82
N ALA A 178 -27.54 27.44 -18.68
CA ALA A 178 -28.42 28.33 -19.45
C ALA A 178 -27.90 29.78 -19.39
N SER A 179 -28.08 30.46 -20.51
CA SER A 179 -27.55 31.77 -20.89
C SER A 179 -28.28 32.98 -20.32
N LYS A 180 -27.55 34.12 -20.29
CA LYS A 180 -27.99 35.53 -20.46
C LYS A 180 -28.76 36.25 -19.33
N ALA A 181 -28.09 37.33 -18.88
CA ALA A 181 -28.58 38.70 -18.69
C ALA A 181 -29.26 39.13 -17.37
N ARG A 182 -28.59 40.10 -16.72
CA ARG A 182 -29.09 41.34 -16.07
C ARG A 182 -30.00 41.25 -14.83
N GLY A 183 -29.48 41.82 -13.73
CA GLY A 183 -30.17 42.92 -13.04
C GLY A 183 -30.70 42.66 -11.62
N CYS A 184 -30.33 43.60 -10.74
CA CYS A 184 -30.98 44.02 -9.48
C CYS A 184 -30.67 43.31 -8.14
N ALA A 185 -30.27 44.19 -7.23
CA ALA A 185 -29.94 44.04 -5.81
C ALA A 185 -31.10 43.61 -4.90
N ARG A 186 -30.76 42.97 -3.77
CA ARG A 186 -31.04 43.46 -2.40
C ARG A 186 -30.34 42.59 -1.34
N GLN A 187 -29.94 43.25 -0.26
CA GLN A 187 -29.24 42.72 0.93
C GLN A 187 -30.13 41.80 1.78
N ALA A 188 -29.53 40.82 2.46
CA ALA A 188 -29.60 40.67 3.93
C ALA A 188 -28.71 39.50 4.41
N SER A 189 -28.08 39.76 5.56
CA SER A 189 -27.10 39.05 6.37
C SER A 189 -27.47 37.64 6.87
N CYS A 190 -26.45 36.76 6.98
CA CYS A 190 -26.22 35.99 8.21
C CYS A 190 -24.77 35.47 8.34
N CYS A 191 -24.08 35.93 9.39
CA CYS A 191 -23.03 35.32 10.23
C CYS A 191 -22.17 34.18 9.65
N SER A 192 -20.89 34.39 9.33
CA SER A 192 -19.70 34.54 10.21
C SER A 192 -19.04 33.21 10.65
N SER A 193 -17.90 32.89 10.02
CA SER A 193 -16.63 32.43 10.62
C SER A 193 -15.82 31.59 9.62
N THR A 194 -14.95 32.25 8.85
CA THR A 194 -13.94 31.57 8.04
C THR A 194 -12.60 31.76 8.74
N SER A 195 -12.19 30.75 9.52
CA SER A 195 -10.84 30.66 10.05
C SER A 195 -9.92 30.25 8.89
N ALA A 196 -9.12 31.18 8.39
CA ALA A 196 -8.05 30.88 7.45
C ALA A 196 -6.99 30.01 8.14
N ILE A 197 -6.68 28.85 7.56
CA ILE A 197 -5.57 27.99 7.98
C ILE A 197 -4.28 28.56 7.34
N PRO A 198 -3.25 28.93 8.12
CA PRO A 198 -1.98 29.40 7.56
C PRO A 198 -1.12 28.22 7.07
N PRO A 199 -0.19 28.44 6.11
CA PRO A 199 0.63 27.37 5.56
C PRO A 199 1.70 26.91 6.56
N TRP A 200 1.89 25.58 6.62
CA TRP A 200 2.80 24.88 7.52
C TRP A 200 4.28 25.21 7.20
N ARG A 201 5.03 25.67 8.22
CA ARG A 201 6.50 25.76 8.19
C ARG A 201 7.09 24.47 8.76
N PHE A 202 7.89 23.76 7.96
CA PHE A 202 8.77 22.69 8.45
C PHE A 202 9.75 23.25 9.49
N ARG A 203 9.73 22.72 10.72
CA ARG A 203 10.90 22.77 11.61
C ARG A 203 11.66 21.47 11.45
N ARG A 204 12.94 21.58 11.09
CA ARG A 204 13.90 20.47 11.20
C ARG A 204 14.15 20.19 12.67
N ALA A 205 14.15 18.90 13.02
CA ALA A 205 14.98 18.34 14.07
C ALA A 205 15.65 17.11 13.46
#